data_AF-A0A4Q5YHN9-F1
#
_entry.id   AF-A0A4Q5YHN9-F1
#
_cell.length_a   1.000
_cell.length_b   1.000
_cell.length_c   1.000
_cell.angle_alpha   90.00
_cell.angle_beta   90.00
_cell.angle_gamma   90.00
#
_symmetry.space_group_name_H-M   'P 1'
#
loop_
_entity.id
_entity.type
_entity.pdbx_description
1 polymer ?
#
loop_
_entity_poly.entity_id
_entity_poly.type
_entity_poly.pdbx_seq_one_letter_code
_entity_poly.pdbx_strand_id
1 'polypeptide(L)'
;MKRLFQLIISVLMFVLVASIAAHFLQEYIQPAVTVTGMVCLSFIAYFQKTPADVYRSGVAKEMWVDYVVKRFWKDNAWMKSFKSDDQYVVNGKTVHVPQPGSKPTVTKNPSSWPLSAAQRTDSDVNYDLDFYVTAPTHISDAEEAEVSYNKMDSVLG
;
A
#
# COMPACT_ATOMS: atom_id res chain seq x y z
N MET A 1 20.61 -4.83 49.11
CA MET A 1 21.82 -5.57 48.67
C MET A 1 21.82 -5.90 47.18
N LYS A 2 20.75 -6.45 46.58
CA LYS A 2 20.71 -6.80 45.13
C LYS A 2 21.00 -5.62 44.19
N ARG A 3 20.43 -4.43 44.45
CA ARG A 3 20.67 -3.22 43.63
C ARG A 3 22.09 -2.66 43.77
N LEU A 4 22.67 -2.73 44.97
CA LEU A 4 24.05 -2.29 45.22
C LEU A 4 25.06 -3.21 44.51
N PHE A 5 24.82 -4.52 44.53
CA PHE A 5 25.63 -5.51 43.84
C PHE A 5 25.56 -5.37 42.31
N GLN A 6 24.37 -5.13 41.76
CA GLN A 6 24.19 -4.86 40.33
C GLN A 6 24.92 -3.59 39.88
N LEU A 7 24.94 -2.55 40.71
CA LEU A 7 25.60 -1.27 40.42
C LEU A 7 27.13 -1.43 40.42
N ILE A 8 27.69 -2.22 41.34
CA ILE A 8 29.12 -2.54 41.36
C ILE A 8 29.52 -3.33 40.10
N ILE A 9 28.71 -4.31 39.68
CA ILE A 9 28.97 -5.11 38.47
C ILE A 9 28.89 -4.26 37.20
N SER A 10 27.89 -3.37 37.08
CA SER A 10 27.77 -2.50 35.90
C SER A 10 28.94 -1.51 35.80
N VAL A 11 29.41 -0.97 36.93
CA VAL A 11 30.59 -0.08 36.96
C VAL A 11 31.85 -0.85 36.58
N LEU A 12 32.03 -2.07 37.09
CA LEU A 12 33.19 -2.90 36.77
C LEU A 12 33.24 -3.30 35.29
N MET A 13 32.10 -3.70 34.71
CA MET A 13 31.99 -4.01 33.28
C MET A 13 32.23 -2.79 32.40
N PHE A 14 31.75 -1.62 32.81
CA PHE A 14 31.98 -0.38 32.09
C PHE A 14 33.45 0.03 32.08
N VAL A 15 34.13 -0.06 33.23
CA VAL A 15 35.59 0.22 33.33
C VAL A 15 36.37 -0.72 32.42
N LEU A 16 36.01 -1.99 32.36
CA LEU A 16 36.67 -2.99 31.51
C LEU A 16 36.57 -2.65 30.01
N VAL A 17 35.37 -2.24 29.55
CA VAL A 17 35.15 -1.85 28.14
C VAL A 17 35.82 -0.52 27.82
N ALA A 18 35.77 0.46 28.75
CA ALA A 18 36.43 1.75 28.58
C ALA A 18 37.96 1.63 28.57
N SER A 19 38.55 0.71 29.33
CA SER A 19 40.00 0.44 29.31
C SER A 19 40.45 -0.13 27.97
N ILE A 20 39.65 -1.00 27.34
CA ILE A 20 39.95 -1.54 25.99
C ILE A 20 39.89 -0.41 24.95
N ALA A 21 38.85 0.42 25.00
CA ALA A 21 38.72 1.58 24.10
C ALA A 21 39.85 2.61 24.28
N ALA A 22 40.29 2.82 25.52
CA ALA A 22 41.40 3.73 25.83
C ALA A 22 42.74 3.25 25.26
N HIS A 23 42.97 1.93 25.15
CA HIS A 23 44.21 1.38 24.60
C HIS A 23 44.40 1.75 23.11
N PHE A 24 43.31 1.89 22.35
CA PHE A 24 43.36 2.33 20.95
C PHE A 24 43.70 3.82 20.76
N LEU A 25 43.62 4.64 21.82
CA LEU A 25 43.89 6.09 21.77
C LEU A 25 45.22 6.48 22.44
N GLN A 26 45.98 5.50 22.96
CA GLN A 26 47.23 5.72 23.70
C GLN A 26 48.39 6.24 22.83
N GLU A 27 48.27 6.16 21.50
CA GLU A 27 49.28 6.66 20.57
C GLU A 27 49.28 8.21 20.46
N TYR A 28 48.20 8.88 20.91
CA TYR A 28 48.03 10.33 20.78
C TYR A 28 47.89 11.07 22.13
N ILE A 29 47.46 10.40 23.21
CA ILE A 29 47.14 11.03 24.51
C ILE A 29 47.66 10.19 25.67
N GLN A 30 48.15 10.86 26.73
CA GLN A 30 48.62 10.20 27.95
C GLN A 30 47.56 9.23 28.52
N PRO A 31 47.94 7.99 28.91
CA PRO A 31 46.99 6.94 29.28
C PRO A 31 46.15 7.28 30.51
N ALA A 32 46.67 8.10 31.43
CA ALA A 32 45.91 8.55 32.60
C ALA A 32 44.77 9.51 32.24
N VAL A 33 44.94 10.31 31.18
CA VAL A 33 43.95 11.31 30.75
C VAL A 33 42.81 10.65 29.95
N THR A 34 43.13 9.65 29.12
CA THR A 34 42.12 8.93 28.32
C THR A 34 41.16 8.13 29.18
N VAL A 35 41.67 7.39 30.17
CA VAL A 35 40.83 6.60 31.08
C VAL A 35 39.95 7.50 31.94
N THR A 36 40.51 8.57 32.51
CA THR A 36 39.75 9.51 33.35
C THR A 36 38.67 10.24 32.53
N GLY A 37 38.98 10.67 31.32
CA GLY A 37 38.02 11.32 30.42
C GLY A 37 36.83 10.43 30.04
N MET A 38 37.07 9.16 29.71
CA MET A 38 35.99 8.22 29.37
C MET A 38 35.08 7.87 30.56
N VAL A 39 35.65 7.78 31.77
CA VAL A 39 34.86 7.56 33.00
C VAL A 39 34.00 8.80 33.31
N CYS A 40 34.52 10.01 33.11
CA CYS A 40 33.73 11.24 33.30
C CYS A 40 32.60 11.36 32.27
N LEU A 41 32.86 11.09 30.98
CA LEU A 41 31.85 11.17 29.91
C LEU A 41 30.70 10.18 30.13
N SER A 42 30.99 9.00 30.64
CA SER A 42 29.99 7.98 30.95
C SER A 42 29.17 8.28 32.19
N PHE A 43 29.77 8.90 33.21
CA PHE A 43 29.00 9.46 34.34
C PHE A 43 28.04 10.55 33.86
N ILE A 44 28.47 11.42 32.95
CA ILE A 44 27.61 12.45 32.34
C ILE A 44 26.47 11.79 31.53
N ALA A 45 26.78 10.77 30.73
CA ALA A 45 25.78 10.02 29.96
C ALA A 45 24.79 9.25 30.86
N TYR A 46 25.22 8.79 32.04
CA TYR A 46 24.33 8.14 33.02
C TYR A 46 23.27 9.11 33.59
N PHE A 47 23.61 10.40 33.70
CA PHE A 47 22.65 11.43 34.08
C PHE A 47 21.82 11.96 32.90
N GLN A 48 22.17 11.61 31.66
CA GLN A 48 21.31 11.88 30.51
C GLN A 48 20.18 10.84 30.51
N LYS A 49 19.00 11.29 30.95
CA LYS A 49 17.75 10.53 30.92
C LYS A 49 17.49 10.06 29.49
N THR A 50 17.84 8.81 29.18
CA THR A 50 17.51 8.23 27.89
C THR A 50 15.98 8.15 27.75
N PRO A 51 15.39 8.66 26.66
CA PRO A 51 13.97 8.47 26.44
C PRO A 51 13.71 6.97 26.33
N ALA A 52 12.75 6.48 27.14
CA ALA A 52 12.48 5.07 27.35
C ALA A 52 12.04 4.28 26.10
N ASP A 53 11.92 4.95 24.94
CA ASP A 53 11.40 4.38 23.69
C ASP A 53 12.47 3.77 22.78
N VAL A 54 13.77 3.96 23.05
CA VAL A 54 14.83 3.44 22.16
C VAL A 54 14.92 1.91 22.18
N TYR A 55 14.47 1.25 23.26
CA TYR A 55 14.51 -0.22 23.39
C TYR A 55 13.22 -0.92 22.94
N ARG A 56 12.25 -0.19 22.40
CA ARG A 56 10.95 -0.73 21.96
C ARG A 56 10.69 -0.53 20.46
N SER A 57 11.73 -0.51 19.62
CA SER A 57 11.54 -0.60 18.17
C SER A 57 11.19 -2.04 17.74
N GLY A 58 10.16 -2.64 18.35
CA GLY A 58 9.36 -3.62 17.64
C GLY A 58 8.70 -2.86 16.51
N VAL A 59 9.06 -3.16 15.27
CA VAL A 59 8.48 -2.56 14.06
C VAL A 59 6.98 -2.37 14.27
N ALA A 60 6.48 -1.13 14.13
CA ALA A 60 5.11 -0.72 14.38
C ALA A 60 4.12 -1.49 13.49
N LYS A 61 3.84 -2.75 13.83
CA LYS A 61 3.02 -3.67 13.03
C LYS A 61 1.65 -3.08 12.75
N GLU A 62 1.10 -2.32 13.69
CA GLU A 62 -0.20 -1.67 13.57
C GLU A 62 -0.24 -0.58 12.49
N MET A 63 0.84 0.19 12.30
CA MET A 63 0.91 1.22 11.24
C MET A 63 1.00 0.60 9.85
N TRP A 64 1.78 -0.48 9.70
CA TRP A 64 1.97 -1.13 8.41
C TRP A 64 0.76 -1.95 7.96
N VAL A 65 0.00 -2.53 8.89
CA VAL A 65 -1.22 -3.27 8.57
C VAL A 65 -2.29 -2.36 7.97
N ASP A 66 -2.58 -1.21 8.59
CA ASP A 66 -3.54 -0.24 8.07
C ASP A 66 -3.12 0.31 6.68
N TYR A 67 -1.82 0.58 6.50
CA TYR A 67 -1.28 1.02 5.21
C TYR A 67 -1.42 -0.04 4.11
N VAL A 68 -1.13 -1.31 4.42
CA VAL A 68 -1.24 -2.42 3.46
C VAL A 68 -2.69 -2.71 3.10
N VAL A 69 -3.60 -2.69 4.10
CA VAL A 69 -5.04 -2.87 3.87
C VAL A 69 -5.58 -1.81 2.92
N LYS A 70 -5.34 -0.52 3.20
CA LYS A 70 -5.75 0.61 2.34
C LYS A 70 -5.21 0.57 0.90
N ARG A 71 -4.09 -0.13 0.67
CA ARG A 71 -3.45 -0.27 -0.66
C ARG A 71 -3.72 -1.61 -1.32
N PHE A 72 -4.45 -2.51 -0.67
CA PHE A 72 -4.73 -3.85 -1.20
C PHE A 72 -5.76 -3.80 -2.34
N TRP A 73 -6.62 -2.77 -2.36
CA TRP A 73 -7.59 -2.56 -3.43
C TRP A 73 -6.95 -1.83 -4.62
N LYS A 74 -6.95 -2.49 -5.77
CA LYS A 74 -6.43 -1.96 -7.03
C LYS A 74 -7.38 -0.88 -7.56
N ASP A 75 -6.83 0.25 -8.02
CA ASP A 75 -7.63 1.29 -8.70
C ASP A 75 -8.33 0.70 -9.93
N ASN A 76 -9.65 0.90 -10.02
CA ASN A 76 -10.49 0.46 -11.13
C ASN A 76 -10.35 1.39 -12.34
N ALA A 77 -9.12 1.76 -12.69
CA ALA A 77 -8.82 2.64 -13.82
C ALA A 77 -9.34 2.08 -15.15
N TRP A 78 -9.44 0.75 -15.27
CA TRP A 78 -10.02 0.06 -16.43
C TRP A 78 -11.50 0.41 -16.64
N MET A 79 -12.29 0.64 -15.58
CA MET A 79 -13.70 1.05 -15.73
C MET A 79 -13.86 2.38 -16.46
N LYS A 80 -12.82 3.25 -16.45
CA LYS A 80 -12.85 4.55 -17.14
C LYS A 80 -12.74 4.43 -18.66
N SER A 81 -12.38 3.26 -19.20
CA SER A 81 -12.32 3.04 -20.65
C SER A 81 -13.65 2.65 -21.28
N PHE A 82 -14.66 2.30 -20.49
CA PHE A 82 -15.98 1.92 -21.02
C PHE A 82 -16.82 3.17 -21.30
N LYS A 83 -17.61 3.09 -22.37
CA LYS A 83 -18.69 4.05 -22.63
C LYS A 83 -20.02 3.41 -22.27
N SER A 84 -20.95 4.22 -21.77
CA SER A 84 -22.32 3.77 -21.50
C SER A 84 -23.08 3.63 -22.83
N ASP A 85 -23.70 2.46 -22.99
CA ASP A 85 -24.54 2.08 -24.13
C ASP A 85 -26.02 1.91 -23.71
N ASP A 86 -26.43 2.52 -22.60
CA ASP A 86 -27.73 2.34 -21.95
C ASP A 86 -28.93 2.60 -22.89
N GLN A 87 -28.75 3.50 -23.86
CA GLN A 87 -29.76 3.82 -24.87
C GLN A 87 -30.08 2.68 -25.84
N TYR A 88 -29.21 1.66 -25.94
CA TYR A 88 -29.32 0.53 -26.85
C TYR A 88 -29.83 -0.74 -26.16
N VAL A 89 -30.19 -0.66 -24.88
CA VAL A 89 -30.70 -1.79 -24.11
C VAL A 89 -32.14 -2.09 -24.51
N VAL A 90 -32.35 -3.27 -25.08
CA VAL A 90 -33.67 -3.79 -25.46
C VAL A 90 -34.12 -4.81 -24.41
N ASN A 91 -35.35 -4.65 -23.93
CA ASN A 91 -36.00 -5.52 -22.94
C ASN A 91 -35.20 -5.75 -21.64
N GLY A 92 -34.26 -4.85 -21.32
CA GLY A 92 -33.46 -4.89 -20.08
C GLY A 92 -32.43 -6.02 -20.01
N LYS A 93 -32.19 -6.76 -21.10
CA LYS A 93 -31.31 -7.94 -21.09
C LYS A 93 -30.30 -7.99 -22.23
N THR A 94 -30.61 -7.41 -23.39
CA THR A 94 -29.74 -7.50 -24.57
C THR A 94 -29.48 -6.10 -25.10
N VAL A 95 -28.23 -5.78 -25.42
CA VAL A 95 -27.85 -4.53 -26.08
C VAL A 95 -27.82 -4.77 -27.58
N HIS A 96 -28.53 -3.92 -28.34
CA HIS A 96 -28.54 -3.97 -29.81
C HIS A 96 -27.95 -2.69 -30.38
N VAL A 97 -26.73 -2.79 -30.92
CA VAL A 97 -26.03 -1.66 -31.53
C VAL A 97 -25.96 -1.85 -33.04
N PRO A 98 -26.76 -1.12 -33.83
CA PRO A 98 -26.70 -1.19 -35.29
C PRO A 98 -25.42 -0.52 -35.79
N GLN A 99 -24.63 -1.23 -36.60
CA GLN A 99 -23.45 -0.68 -37.25
C GLN A 99 -23.80 -0.22 -38.67
N PRO A 100 -23.51 1.04 -39.03
CA PRO A 100 -23.75 1.51 -40.38
C PRO A 100 -22.84 0.74 -41.36
N GLY A 101 -23.45 0.16 -42.38
CA GLY A 101 -22.76 -0.51 -43.48
C GLY A 101 -21.91 0.45 -44.32
N SER A 102 -21.27 -0.11 -45.36
CA SER A 102 -20.37 0.66 -46.22
C SER A 102 -21.06 1.83 -46.92
N LYS A 103 -20.32 2.93 -47.07
CA LYS A 103 -20.82 4.12 -47.78
C LYS A 103 -20.93 3.80 -49.29
N PRO A 104 -21.98 4.30 -49.97
CA PRO A 104 -22.11 4.14 -51.41
C PRO A 104 -20.96 4.86 -52.13
N THR A 105 -20.43 4.24 -53.18
CA THR A 105 -19.37 4.83 -54.00
C THR A 105 -19.94 5.92 -54.90
N VAL A 106 -19.31 7.10 -54.88
CA VAL A 106 -19.67 8.22 -55.76
C VAL A 106 -18.72 8.25 -56.95
N THR A 107 -19.22 7.98 -58.16
CA THR A 107 -18.46 8.05 -59.41
C THR A 107 -18.75 9.36 -60.15
N LYS A 108 -17.70 10.09 -60.50
CA LYS A 108 -17.80 11.34 -61.29
C LYS A 108 -17.79 11.01 -62.78
N ASN A 109 -18.74 11.57 -63.54
CA ASN A 109 -18.88 11.41 -65.00
C ASN A 109 -18.91 9.94 -65.49
N PRO A 110 -19.91 9.13 -65.06
CA PRO A 110 -20.02 7.75 -65.52
C PRO A 110 -20.30 7.70 -67.03
N SER A 111 -19.61 6.81 -67.74
CA SER A 111 -19.69 6.63 -69.19
C SER A 111 -20.83 5.71 -69.66
N SER A 112 -21.58 5.12 -68.73
CA SER A 112 -22.71 4.23 -69.01
C SER A 112 -23.85 4.45 -68.03
N TRP A 113 -25.09 4.35 -68.54
CA TRP A 113 -26.33 4.53 -67.78
C TRP A 113 -27.31 3.41 -68.15
N PRO A 114 -28.06 2.84 -67.19
CA PRO A 114 -28.11 3.18 -65.76
C PRO A 114 -26.93 2.62 -64.96
N LEU A 115 -26.58 3.27 -63.85
CA LEU A 115 -25.63 2.70 -62.88
C LEU A 115 -26.28 1.53 -62.14
N SER A 116 -25.49 0.49 -61.87
CA SER A 116 -25.93 -0.62 -61.02
C SER A 116 -26.19 -0.12 -59.60
N ALA A 117 -27.42 -0.31 -59.11
CA ALA A 117 -27.79 0.04 -57.75
C ALA A 117 -27.21 -0.98 -56.78
N ALA A 118 -26.36 -0.51 -55.85
CA ALA A 118 -25.87 -1.35 -54.75
C ALA A 118 -26.81 -1.23 -53.55
N GLN A 119 -27.24 -2.36 -53.00
CA GLN A 119 -27.96 -2.40 -51.73
C GLN A 119 -26.97 -2.31 -50.57
N ARG A 120 -27.22 -1.40 -49.63
CA ARG A 120 -26.43 -1.32 -48.38
C ARG A 120 -26.79 -2.51 -47.49
N THR A 121 -25.77 -3.24 -47.02
CA THR A 121 -25.91 -4.24 -45.97
C THR A 121 -25.37 -3.66 -44.66
N ASP A 122 -26.25 -3.47 -43.70
CA ASP A 122 -25.89 -3.11 -42.33
C ASP A 122 -25.70 -4.38 -41.49
N SER A 123 -24.88 -4.30 -40.45
CA SER A 123 -24.65 -5.39 -39.52
C SER A 123 -25.01 -4.96 -38.11
N ASP A 124 -25.49 -5.89 -37.32
CA ASP A 124 -25.83 -5.63 -35.92
C ASP A 124 -24.81 -6.29 -34.99
N VAL A 125 -24.48 -5.59 -33.90
CA VAL A 125 -23.73 -6.17 -32.79
C VAL A 125 -24.70 -6.31 -31.62
N ASN A 126 -24.85 -7.55 -31.17
CA ASN A 126 -25.76 -7.94 -30.11
C ASN A 126 -24.98 -8.69 -29.03
N TYR A 127 -25.12 -8.23 -27.80
CA TYR A 127 -24.57 -8.90 -26.63
C TYR A 127 -25.54 -8.85 -25.46
N ASP A 128 -25.54 -9.89 -24.66
CA ASP A 128 -26.39 -10.00 -23.47
C ASP A 128 -25.71 -9.31 -22.28
N LEU A 129 -26.53 -8.76 -21.39
CA LEU A 129 -26.09 -8.17 -20.13
C LEU A 129 -25.99 -9.24 -19.05
N ASP A 130 -24.80 -9.36 -18.46
CA ASP A 130 -24.57 -10.18 -17.28
C ASP A 130 -24.92 -9.41 -16.00
N PHE A 131 -25.57 -10.10 -15.07
CA PHE A 131 -25.91 -9.55 -13.76
C PHE A 131 -24.90 -10.00 -12.71
N TYR A 132 -24.24 -9.05 -12.07
CA TYR A 132 -23.28 -9.30 -11.00
C TYR A 132 -23.89 -8.92 -9.65
N VAL A 133 -23.90 -9.86 -8.71
CA VAL A 133 -24.40 -9.66 -7.35
C VAL A 133 -23.31 -10.06 -6.37
N THR A 134 -23.11 -9.25 -5.34
CA THR A 134 -22.28 -9.62 -4.20
C THR A 134 -23.14 -10.28 -3.13
N ALA A 135 -22.63 -11.38 -2.57
CA ALA A 135 -23.30 -12.03 -1.45
C ALA A 135 -23.22 -11.13 -0.19
N PRO A 136 -24.27 -11.10 0.65
CA PRO A 136 -24.22 -10.36 1.90
C PRO A 136 -23.21 -10.99 2.87
N THR A 137 -22.44 -10.15 3.55
CA THR A 137 -21.50 -10.58 4.60
C THR A 137 -22.12 -10.28 5.97
N HIS A 138 -22.18 -11.28 6.84
CA HIS A 138 -22.63 -11.14 8.22
C HIS A 138 -21.43 -10.93 9.14
N ILE A 139 -21.48 -9.88 9.97
CA ILE A 139 -20.49 -9.56 10.99
C ILE A 139 -21.24 -9.50 12.33
N SER A 140 -20.75 -10.19 13.35
CA SER A 140 -21.36 -10.16 14.68
C SER A 140 -20.78 -9.02 15.55
N ASP A 141 -21.59 -8.45 16.44
CA ASP A 141 -21.17 -7.33 17.31
C ASP A 141 -20.00 -7.69 18.23
N ALA A 142 -19.92 -8.95 18.70
CA ALA A 142 -18.81 -9.43 19.53
C ALA A 142 -17.48 -9.40 18.76
N GLU A 143 -17.53 -9.74 17.47
CA GLU A 143 -16.37 -9.72 16.58
C GLU A 143 -15.92 -8.33 16.17
N GLU A 144 -16.76 -7.30 16.34
CA GLU A 144 -16.38 -5.90 16.15
C GLU A 144 -15.63 -5.38 17.39
N ALA A 145 -16.06 -5.78 18.58
CA ALA A 145 -15.45 -5.35 19.85
C ALA A 145 -14.07 -5.98 20.14
N GLU A 146 -13.82 -7.19 19.64
CA GLU A 146 -12.59 -7.94 19.92
C GLU A 146 -11.43 -7.66 18.95
N VAL A 147 -11.69 -6.99 17.82
CA VAL A 147 -10.74 -6.94 16.70
C VAL A 147 -10.11 -5.56 16.58
N SER A 148 -8.82 -5.54 16.22
CA SER A 148 -8.00 -4.33 16.20
C SER A 148 -8.23 -3.41 14.99
N TYR A 149 -9.22 -3.70 14.12
CA TYR A 149 -9.49 -2.94 12.90
C TYR A 149 -10.98 -2.97 12.53
N ASN A 150 -11.42 -1.97 11.76
CA ASN A 150 -12.79 -1.90 11.28
C ASN A 150 -13.06 -2.95 10.20
N LYS A 151 -13.76 -4.02 10.58
CA LYS A 151 -14.18 -5.09 9.67
C LYS A 151 -15.19 -4.63 8.62
N MET A 152 -16.06 -3.67 8.94
CA MET A 152 -17.02 -3.14 7.97
C MET A 152 -16.31 -2.43 6.82
N ASP A 153 -15.35 -1.55 7.13
CA ASP A 153 -14.53 -0.87 6.13
C ASP A 153 -13.73 -1.87 5.28
N SER A 154 -13.25 -2.95 5.89
CA SER A 154 -12.52 -4.01 5.17
C SER A 154 -13.40 -4.84 4.22
N VAL A 155 -14.69 -4.97 4.48
CA VAL A 155 -15.62 -5.70 3.60
C VAL A 155 -16.02 -4.83 2.41
N LEU A 156 -16.11 -3.52 2.62
CA LEU A 156 -16.51 -2.55 1.59
C LEU A 156 -15.34 -2.16 0.67
N GLY A 157 -14.11 -2.15 1.20
CA GLY A 157 -12.90 -1.79 0.46
C GLY A 157 -12.68 -0.30 0.31
#